data_AF-A0A1I6MJ22-F1
#
_entry.id   AF-A0A1I6MJ22-F1
#
_cell.length_a   1.000
_cell.length_b   1.000
_cell.length_c   1.000
_cell.angle_alpha   90.00
_cell.angle_beta   90.00
_cell.angle_gamma   90.00
#
_symmetry.space_group_name_H-M   'P 1'
#
loop_
_entity.id
_entity.type
_entity.pdbx_description
1 polymer ?
#
loop_
_entity_poly.entity_id
_entity_poly.type
_entity_poly.pdbx_seq_one_letter_code
_entity_poly.pdbx_strand_id
1 'polypeptide(L)'
;MILTLLFLATTAGADPMLIEDFGQDATERWGYTSDRVMGGVSDGQAGLGRDGDLEFAQLRGQVSTANNGGFIQIRTNLSSPLPEAATGLALRVRGNGARYYVHLRPDTARRPWQFYQAAFDTTEAWAEVRIPWAAFRPQGGLQAQFRPSDIRSLGIVAYGADYEAALDVDWISTTD
;
A
#
# COMPACT_ATOMS: atom_id res chain seq x y z
N MET A 1 -3.60 -6.61 56.55
CA MET A 1 -3.46 -5.68 55.42
C MET A 1 -2.87 -6.49 54.26
N ILE A 2 -3.70 -6.93 53.31
CA ILE A 2 -3.25 -7.73 52.15
C ILE A 2 -2.84 -6.73 51.08
N LEU A 3 -1.55 -6.70 50.74
CA LEU A 3 -1.00 -5.85 49.70
C LEU A 3 -1.19 -6.57 48.35
N THR A 4 -2.23 -6.18 47.61
CA THR A 4 -2.46 -6.70 46.25
C THR A 4 -1.51 -5.98 45.29
N LEU A 5 -0.48 -6.68 44.81
CA LEU A 5 0.33 -6.21 43.69
C LEU A 5 -0.50 -6.23 42.41
N LEU A 6 -0.80 -5.05 41.89
CA LEU A 6 -1.38 -4.86 40.56
C LEU A 6 -0.24 -4.97 39.54
N PHE A 7 -0.11 -6.10 38.87
CA PHE A 7 0.73 -6.20 37.68
C PHE A 7 0.03 -5.44 36.54
N LEU A 8 0.52 -4.24 36.21
CA LEU A 8 0.23 -3.64 34.92
C LEU A 8 0.88 -4.52 33.87
N ALA A 9 0.07 -5.31 33.16
CA ALA A 9 0.51 -5.92 31.92
C ALA A 9 0.73 -4.79 30.92
N THR A 10 1.98 -4.35 30.76
CA THR A 10 2.39 -3.62 29.57
C THR A 10 2.15 -4.53 28.39
N THR A 11 1.11 -4.24 27.61
CA THR A 11 0.97 -4.81 26.27
C THR A 11 2.21 -4.37 25.50
N ALA A 12 3.15 -5.29 25.30
CA ALA A 12 4.22 -5.07 24.33
C ALA A 12 3.54 -5.01 22.96
N GLY A 13 3.21 -3.80 22.51
CA GLY A 13 2.94 -3.54 21.11
C GLY A 13 4.19 -3.95 20.33
N ALA A 14 4.02 -4.68 19.23
CA ALA A 14 5.14 -4.98 18.37
C ALA A 14 5.63 -3.65 17.77
N ASP A 15 6.94 -3.40 17.80
CA ASP A 15 7.49 -2.22 17.13
C ASP A 15 7.07 -2.22 15.65
N PRO A 16 6.69 -1.05 15.09
CA PRO A 16 6.40 -0.89 13.66
C PRO A 16 7.46 -1.56 12.78
N MET A 17 7.04 -2.50 11.95
CA MET A 17 7.92 -3.14 10.97
C MET A 17 8.00 -2.24 9.73
N LEU A 18 9.20 -1.78 9.39
CA LEU A 18 9.48 -1.14 8.11
C LEU A 18 9.33 -2.17 6.98
N ILE A 19 8.47 -1.88 6.01
CA ILE A 19 8.23 -2.72 4.84
C ILE A 19 9.07 -2.25 3.67
N GLU A 20 9.16 -0.94 3.46
CA GLU A 20 9.92 -0.33 2.37
C GLU A 20 10.31 1.11 2.73
N ASP A 21 11.53 1.50 2.40
CA ASP A 21 12.07 2.86 2.47
C ASP A 21 12.54 3.39 1.11
N PHE A 22 12.32 2.61 0.04
CA PHE A 22 12.68 2.89 -1.34
C PHE A 22 14.16 3.26 -1.54
N GLY A 23 15.04 2.76 -0.67
CA GLY A 23 16.49 2.85 -0.86
C GLY A 23 16.99 1.95 -1.99
N GLN A 24 18.31 1.69 -1.98
CA GLN A 24 18.99 0.97 -3.06
C GLN A 24 18.23 -0.27 -3.57
N ASP A 25 18.23 -0.45 -4.89
CA ASP A 25 17.59 -1.55 -5.62
C ASP A 25 16.05 -1.59 -5.52
N ALA A 26 15.38 -0.53 -5.04
CA ALA A 26 13.91 -0.51 -4.93
C ALA A 26 13.20 -0.77 -6.26
N THR A 27 13.79 -0.34 -7.39
CA THR A 27 13.29 -0.64 -8.74
C THR A 27 13.31 -2.12 -9.09
N GLU A 28 14.12 -2.94 -8.42
CA GLU A 28 14.14 -4.39 -8.59
C GLU A 28 13.06 -5.08 -7.75
N ARG A 29 12.70 -4.49 -6.60
CA ARG A 29 11.67 -5.01 -5.69
C ARG A 29 10.25 -4.58 -6.09
N TRP A 30 10.10 -3.43 -6.75
CA TRP A 30 8.81 -2.85 -7.10
C TRP A 30 8.59 -2.85 -8.61
N GLY A 31 7.65 -3.70 -9.05
CA GLY A 31 7.26 -3.80 -10.46
C GLY A 31 6.13 -2.85 -10.81
N TYR A 32 6.27 -2.14 -11.94
CA TYR A 32 5.21 -1.36 -12.55
C TYR A 32 4.24 -2.24 -13.37
N THR A 33 2.95 -1.94 -13.33
CA THR A 33 1.94 -2.55 -14.20
C THR A 33 0.80 -1.56 -14.46
N SER A 34 0.15 -1.67 -15.61
CA SER A 34 -1.06 -0.91 -15.96
C SER A 34 -2.18 -1.83 -16.43
N ASP A 35 -3.38 -1.29 -16.55
CA ASP A 35 -4.57 -1.98 -17.09
C ASP A 35 -4.40 -2.48 -18.53
N ARG A 36 -3.35 -2.07 -19.23
CA ARG A 36 -3.02 -2.55 -20.58
C ARG A 36 -2.84 -4.06 -20.66
N VAL A 37 -2.46 -4.71 -19.57
CA VAL A 37 -2.40 -6.19 -19.48
C VAL A 37 -3.78 -6.85 -19.65
N MET A 38 -4.86 -6.07 -19.56
CA MET A 38 -6.25 -6.50 -19.79
C MET A 38 -6.93 -5.73 -20.93
N GLY A 39 -6.18 -4.98 -21.74
CA GLY A 39 -6.72 -4.20 -22.87
C GLY A 39 -7.19 -2.77 -22.54
N GLY A 40 -6.92 -2.30 -21.32
CA GLY A 40 -7.08 -0.90 -20.93
C GLY A 40 -6.14 0.04 -21.68
N VAL A 41 -6.31 1.34 -21.46
CA VAL A 41 -5.53 2.39 -22.17
C VAL A 41 -4.79 3.33 -21.23
N SER A 42 -4.72 3.03 -19.93
CA SER A 42 -3.95 3.85 -18.99
C SER A 42 -2.47 3.81 -19.35
N ASP A 43 -1.83 4.99 -19.31
CA ASP A 43 -0.43 5.17 -19.63
C ASP A 43 0.34 5.70 -18.44
N GLY A 44 1.56 5.23 -18.23
CA GLY A 44 2.33 5.69 -17.09
C GLY A 44 3.62 4.92 -16.90
N GLN A 45 4.29 5.27 -15.81
CA GLN A 45 5.57 4.74 -15.42
C GLN A 45 5.73 4.81 -13.90
N ALA A 46 6.71 4.07 -13.42
CA ALA A 46 7.22 4.23 -12.08
C ALA A 46 8.74 4.28 -12.09
N GLY A 47 9.30 4.89 -11.05
CA GLY A 47 10.73 5.03 -10.87
C GLY A 47 11.06 5.56 -9.48
N LEU A 48 12.32 5.93 -9.29
CA LEU A 48 12.78 6.59 -8.07
C LEU A 48 12.97 8.08 -8.34
N GLY A 49 12.52 8.90 -7.39
CA GLY A 49 12.81 10.32 -7.29
C GLY A 49 13.73 10.60 -6.11
N ARG A 50 14.32 11.79 -6.09
CA ARG A 50 15.20 12.22 -5.01
C ARG A 50 15.03 13.70 -4.69
N ASP A 51 14.89 14.02 -3.41
CA ASP A 51 14.83 15.38 -2.85
C ASP A 51 15.92 15.50 -1.77
N GLY A 52 17.13 15.96 -2.15
CA GLY A 52 18.28 15.95 -1.25
C GLY A 52 18.75 14.52 -0.94
N ASP A 53 18.73 14.13 0.33
CA ASP A 53 19.06 12.77 0.78
C ASP A 53 17.83 11.84 0.81
N LEU A 54 16.63 12.37 0.58
CA LEU A 54 15.39 11.60 0.54
C LEU A 54 15.24 10.92 -0.83
N GLU A 55 15.18 9.60 -0.85
CA GLU A 55 14.81 8.79 -2.02
C GLU A 55 13.37 8.30 -1.86
N PHE A 56 12.60 8.26 -2.94
CA PHE A 56 11.18 7.88 -2.89
C PHE A 56 10.73 7.25 -4.19
N ALA A 57 9.72 6.39 -4.14
CA ALA A 57 9.06 5.91 -5.35
C ALA A 57 8.15 6.97 -5.96
N GLN A 58 8.13 7.00 -7.29
CA GLN A 58 7.23 7.81 -8.09
C GLN A 58 6.29 6.90 -8.86
N LEU A 59 4.99 7.21 -8.82
CA LEU A 59 3.99 6.69 -9.75
C LEU A 59 3.42 7.86 -10.54
N ARG A 60 3.56 7.82 -11.87
CA ARG A 60 3.17 8.90 -12.79
C ARG A 60 2.42 8.36 -13.98
N GLY A 61 1.39 9.06 -14.45
CA GLY A 61 0.75 8.73 -15.73
C GLY A 61 -0.74 9.06 -15.82
N GLN A 62 -1.31 8.90 -17.00
CA GLN A 62 -2.74 9.06 -17.26
C GLN A 62 -3.50 7.77 -16.93
N VAL A 63 -4.44 7.83 -15.99
CA VAL A 63 -5.42 6.77 -15.74
C VAL A 63 -6.65 7.02 -16.60
N SER A 64 -7.17 5.97 -17.23
CA SER A 64 -8.44 6.00 -17.97
C SER A 64 -9.25 4.74 -17.73
N THR A 65 -10.53 4.92 -17.45
CA THR A 65 -11.55 3.86 -17.26
C THR A 65 -12.07 3.28 -18.58
N ALA A 66 -11.61 3.80 -19.73
CA ALA A 66 -11.93 3.23 -21.03
C ALA A 66 -11.46 1.77 -21.15
N ASN A 67 -12.15 0.99 -22.00
CA ASN A 67 -11.91 -0.44 -22.22
C ASN A 67 -11.95 -1.31 -20.95
N ASN A 68 -12.80 -0.94 -19.98
CA ASN A 68 -12.86 -1.60 -18.66
C ASN A 68 -11.51 -1.59 -17.91
N GLY A 69 -10.68 -0.59 -18.21
CA GLY A 69 -9.42 -0.34 -17.51
C GLY A 69 -9.61 0.46 -16.24
N GLY A 70 -8.70 1.39 -16.01
CA GLY A 70 -8.72 2.35 -14.92
C GLY A 70 -7.62 2.11 -13.90
N PHE A 71 -6.42 1.64 -14.27
CA PHE A 71 -5.29 1.68 -13.33
C PHE A 71 -3.88 1.79 -13.93
N ILE A 72 -3.02 2.42 -13.12
CA ILE A 72 -1.57 2.20 -13.09
C ILE A 72 -1.15 1.84 -11.66
N GLN A 73 -0.13 1.00 -11.50
CA GLN A 73 0.30 0.53 -10.18
C GLN A 73 1.79 0.23 -10.09
N ILE A 74 2.31 0.29 -8.87
CA ILE A 74 3.54 -0.41 -8.46
C ILE A 74 3.19 -1.48 -7.43
N ARG A 75 3.92 -2.60 -7.46
CA ARG A 75 3.68 -3.74 -6.56
C ARG A 75 4.98 -4.40 -6.16
N THR A 76 5.05 -4.87 -4.92
CA THR A 76 6.11 -5.74 -4.42
C THR A 76 5.56 -7.00 -3.76
N ASN A 77 6.37 -8.05 -3.74
CA ASN A 77 6.14 -9.23 -2.90
C ASN A 77 6.81 -9.00 -1.55
N LEU A 78 6.11 -9.31 -0.46
CA LEU A 78 6.66 -9.22 0.88
C LEU A 78 7.67 -10.35 1.08
N SER A 79 8.89 -10.01 1.50
CA SER A 79 9.94 -10.97 1.84
C SER A 79 9.70 -11.67 3.18
N SER A 80 8.86 -11.09 4.04
CA SER A 80 8.47 -11.62 5.35
C SER A 80 6.98 -11.36 5.62
N PRO A 81 6.30 -12.22 6.40
CA PRO A 81 4.92 -11.98 6.80
C PRO A 81 4.79 -10.69 7.63
N LEU A 82 3.65 -10.02 7.53
CA LEU A 82 3.35 -8.89 8.42
C LEU A 82 3.16 -9.40 9.86
N PRO A 83 3.59 -8.64 10.90
CA PRO A 83 3.38 -9.02 12.29
C PRO A 83 1.89 -9.18 12.61
N GLU A 84 1.54 -10.24 13.31
CA GLU A 84 0.14 -10.50 13.73
C GLU A 84 -0.42 -9.43 14.65
N ALA A 85 0.46 -8.76 15.41
CA ALA A 85 0.09 -7.68 16.31
C ALA A 85 -0.15 -6.34 15.58
N ALA A 86 0.23 -6.22 14.31
CA ALA A 86 0.01 -4.99 13.57
C ALA A 86 -1.48 -4.67 13.44
N THR A 87 -1.85 -3.39 13.44
CA THR A 87 -3.25 -2.91 13.37
C THR A 87 -3.60 -2.25 12.04
N GLY A 88 -2.59 -1.97 11.21
CA GLY A 88 -2.72 -1.23 9.96
C GLY A 88 -1.40 -1.02 9.24
N LEU A 89 -1.45 -0.18 8.21
CA LEU A 89 -0.28 0.38 7.53
C LEU A 89 -0.17 1.87 7.82
N ALA A 90 1.07 2.35 7.85
CA ALA A 90 1.38 3.76 7.70
C ALA A 90 2.21 3.94 6.42
N LEU A 91 1.95 5.03 5.71
CA LEU A 91 2.73 5.43 4.55
C LEU A 91 3.03 6.92 4.66
N ARG A 92 4.22 7.35 4.26
CA ARG A 92 4.49 8.78 4.02
C ARG A 92 4.42 9.05 2.53
N VAL A 93 3.49 9.93 2.14
CA VAL A 93 3.15 10.19 0.75
C VAL A 93 3.00 11.68 0.48
N ARG A 94 3.19 12.08 -0.77
CA ARG A 94 2.69 13.33 -1.34
C ARG A 94 2.13 13.07 -2.72
N GLY A 95 1.22 13.91 -3.18
CA GLY A 95 0.64 13.76 -4.50
C GLY A 95 -0.18 14.97 -4.92
N ASN A 96 -0.85 14.84 -6.06
CA ASN A 96 -1.61 15.89 -6.70
C ASN A 96 -3.02 16.14 -6.12
N GLY A 97 -3.29 15.74 -4.87
CA GLY A 97 -4.63 15.88 -4.28
C GLY A 97 -5.62 14.77 -4.66
N ALA A 98 -5.23 13.87 -5.57
CA ALA A 98 -6.08 12.74 -5.95
C ALA A 98 -6.12 11.65 -4.87
N ARG A 99 -7.13 10.80 -4.97
CA ARG A 99 -7.28 9.58 -4.18
C ARG A 99 -6.50 8.44 -4.82
N TYR A 100 -5.78 7.70 -3.98
CA TYR A 100 -5.02 6.50 -4.35
C TYR A 100 -5.43 5.33 -3.45
N TYR A 101 -4.89 4.15 -3.74
CA TYR A 101 -5.27 2.93 -3.05
C TYR A 101 -4.06 2.07 -2.71
N VAL A 102 -4.17 1.37 -1.58
CA VAL A 102 -3.32 0.23 -1.26
C VAL A 102 -4.09 -1.05 -1.60
N HIS A 103 -3.45 -1.95 -2.34
CA HIS A 103 -3.94 -3.30 -2.64
C HIS A 103 -3.10 -4.33 -1.89
N LEU A 104 -3.72 -5.13 -1.03
CA LEU A 104 -3.08 -6.26 -0.36
C LEU A 104 -3.56 -7.56 -0.97
N ARG A 105 -2.65 -8.48 -1.32
CA ARG A 105 -3.04 -9.83 -1.75
C ARG A 105 -2.62 -10.85 -0.70
N PRO A 106 -3.57 -11.62 -0.14
CA PRO A 106 -3.26 -12.79 0.65
C PRO A 106 -2.79 -13.95 -0.24
N ASP A 107 -2.20 -14.97 0.36
CA ASP A 107 -1.91 -16.25 -0.32
C ASP A 107 -3.14 -16.94 -0.92
N THR A 108 -4.32 -16.73 -0.32
CA THR A 108 -5.60 -17.24 -0.82
C THR A 108 -6.09 -16.58 -2.11
N ALA A 109 -5.49 -15.45 -2.54
CA ALA A 109 -5.85 -14.76 -3.76
C ALA A 109 -5.34 -15.48 -5.02
N ARG A 110 -6.13 -16.48 -5.48
CA ARG A 110 -5.82 -17.32 -6.64
C ARG A 110 -5.93 -16.60 -7.99
N ARG A 111 -6.65 -15.48 -8.04
CA ARG A 111 -6.88 -14.71 -9.28
C ARG A 111 -6.21 -13.32 -9.19
N PRO A 112 -5.71 -12.75 -10.30
CA PRO A 112 -5.06 -11.43 -10.29
C PRO A 112 -5.94 -10.29 -9.74
N TRP A 113 -7.25 -10.38 -9.93
CA TRP A 113 -8.24 -9.38 -9.47
C TRP A 113 -8.76 -9.63 -8.05
N GLN A 114 -8.17 -10.57 -7.31
CA GLN A 114 -8.48 -10.80 -5.90
C GLN A 114 -7.47 -10.07 -5.02
N PHE A 115 -7.93 -9.06 -4.30
CA PHE A 115 -7.15 -8.25 -3.39
C PHE A 115 -8.06 -7.60 -2.34
N TYR A 116 -7.48 -7.17 -1.23
CA TYR A 116 -8.11 -6.22 -0.33
C TYR A 116 -7.68 -4.81 -0.71
N GLN A 117 -8.61 -3.87 -0.68
CA GLN A 117 -8.36 -2.49 -1.09
C GLN A 117 -8.72 -1.52 0.03
N ALA A 118 -7.86 -0.54 0.26
CA ALA A 118 -8.16 0.64 1.08
C ALA A 118 -7.74 1.89 0.32
N ALA A 119 -8.50 2.97 0.49
CA ALA A 119 -8.21 4.27 -0.12
C ALA A 119 -7.40 5.15 0.84
N PHE A 120 -6.62 6.06 0.28
CA PHE A 120 -6.02 7.18 0.99
C PHE A 120 -6.00 8.41 0.08
N ASP A 121 -6.12 9.59 0.69
CA ASP A 121 -6.07 10.87 -0.01
C ASP A 121 -4.66 11.47 0.11
N THR A 122 -4.27 12.29 -0.86
CA THR A 122 -2.94 12.91 -0.89
C THR A 122 -3.03 14.43 -0.84
N THR A 123 -1.92 15.07 -0.50
CA THR A 123 -1.72 16.51 -0.62
C THR A 123 -0.38 16.78 -1.28
N GLU A 124 -0.14 18.00 -1.76
CA GLU A 124 1.16 18.37 -2.36
C GLU A 124 2.33 18.28 -1.38
N ALA A 125 2.05 18.41 -0.08
CA ALA A 125 3.02 18.23 0.99
C ALA A 125 3.13 16.77 1.42
N TRP A 126 4.33 16.37 1.84
CA TRP A 126 4.57 15.09 2.49
C TRP A 126 3.74 14.97 3.76
N ALA A 127 2.93 13.93 3.85
CA ALA A 127 2.11 13.62 5.01
C ALA A 127 2.11 12.11 5.29
N GLU A 128 1.99 11.75 6.57
CA GLU A 128 1.73 10.37 6.98
C GLU A 128 0.24 10.07 6.86
N VAL A 129 -0.09 8.96 6.18
CA VAL A 129 -1.44 8.38 6.15
C VAL A 129 -1.43 7.05 6.88
N ARG A 130 -2.39 6.88 7.80
CA ARG A 130 -2.59 5.63 8.54
C ARG A 130 -3.85 4.93 8.04
N ILE A 131 -3.72 3.66 7.71
CA ILE A 131 -4.78 2.85 7.11
C ILE A 131 -4.98 1.61 8.00
N PRO A 132 -6.01 1.60 8.88
CA PRO A 132 -6.27 0.44 9.73
C PRO A 132 -6.73 -0.75 8.89
N TRP A 133 -6.50 -1.99 9.35
CA TRP A 133 -6.98 -3.20 8.68
C TRP A 133 -8.49 -3.18 8.41
N ALA A 134 -9.25 -2.56 9.31
CA ALA A 134 -10.69 -2.38 9.17
C ALA A 134 -11.11 -1.48 7.99
N ALA A 135 -10.21 -0.71 7.38
CA ALA A 135 -10.48 0.08 6.17
C ALA A 135 -10.41 -0.77 4.89
N PHE A 136 -9.73 -1.92 4.93
CA PHE A 136 -9.56 -2.77 3.76
C PHE A 136 -10.85 -3.54 3.43
N ARG A 137 -11.25 -3.49 2.17
CA ARG A 137 -12.45 -4.16 1.65
C ARG A 137 -12.06 -5.23 0.62
N PRO A 138 -12.65 -6.43 0.69
CA PRO A 138 -12.33 -7.50 -0.25
C PRO A 138 -12.83 -7.17 -1.66
N GLN A 139 -12.04 -7.53 -2.66
CA GLN A 139 -12.36 -7.43 -4.09
C GLN A 139 -12.25 -8.81 -4.76
N GLY A 140 -12.95 -9.00 -5.87
CA GLY A 140 -12.86 -10.25 -6.65
C GLY A 140 -13.45 -11.50 -5.97
N GLY A 141 -14.40 -11.31 -5.04
CA GLY A 141 -15.07 -12.39 -4.32
C GLY A 141 -14.29 -12.96 -3.13
N LEU A 142 -13.26 -12.25 -2.65
CA LEU A 142 -12.65 -12.56 -1.36
C LEU A 142 -13.66 -12.37 -0.21
N GLN A 143 -13.50 -13.15 0.86
CA GLN A 143 -14.30 -12.97 2.08
C GLN A 143 -13.74 -11.83 2.93
N ALA A 144 -14.56 -11.31 3.85
CA ALA A 144 -14.11 -10.29 4.78
C ALA A 144 -13.35 -10.95 5.93
N GLN A 145 -12.05 -10.60 6.03
CA GLN A 145 -11.05 -10.85 7.07
C GLN A 145 -9.83 -11.59 6.49
N PHE A 146 -8.66 -11.00 6.73
CA PHE A 146 -7.36 -11.61 6.53
C PHE A 146 -6.59 -11.51 7.84
N ARG A 147 -5.66 -12.42 8.08
CA ARG A 147 -4.62 -12.21 9.09
C ARG A 147 -3.49 -11.41 8.47
N PRO A 148 -2.82 -10.50 9.19
CA PRO A 148 -1.66 -9.80 8.67
C PRO A 148 -0.62 -10.75 8.05
N SER A 149 -0.39 -11.90 8.70
CA SER A 149 0.53 -12.93 8.23
C SER A 149 0.11 -13.66 6.95
N ASP A 150 -1.13 -13.53 6.49
CA ASP A 150 -1.61 -14.14 5.24
C ASP A 150 -1.19 -13.30 4.02
N ILE A 151 -0.84 -12.02 4.21
CA ILE A 151 -0.50 -11.10 3.12
C ILE A 151 0.85 -11.48 2.49
N ARG A 152 0.88 -11.49 1.16
CA ARG A 152 2.04 -11.87 0.34
C ARG A 152 2.53 -10.77 -0.58
N SER A 153 1.66 -9.87 -1.01
CA SER A 153 2.06 -8.71 -1.83
C SER A 153 1.28 -7.46 -1.45
N LEU A 154 1.93 -6.33 -1.66
CA LEU A 154 1.40 -4.99 -1.44
C LEU A 154 1.58 -4.20 -2.74
N GLY A 155 0.54 -3.48 -3.15
CA GLY A 155 0.59 -2.57 -4.27
C GLY A 155 0.06 -1.19 -3.93
N ILE A 156 0.63 -0.17 -4.56
CA ILE A 156 0.16 1.21 -4.53
C ILE A 156 -0.41 1.52 -5.91
N VAL A 157 -1.66 2.01 -5.94
CA VAL A 157 -2.48 1.98 -7.15
C VAL A 157 -3.19 3.32 -7.35
N ALA A 158 -3.04 3.87 -8.55
CA ALA A 158 -3.94 4.89 -9.07
C ALA A 158 -5.10 4.17 -9.78
N TYR A 159 -6.35 4.37 -9.35
CA TYR A 159 -7.46 3.48 -9.74
C TYR A 159 -8.83 4.15 -9.82
N GLY A 160 -9.64 3.68 -10.77
CA GLY A 160 -11.10 3.80 -10.71
C GLY A 160 -11.70 5.13 -11.18
N ALA A 161 -10.89 6.02 -11.75
CA ALA A 161 -11.33 7.28 -12.34
C ALA A 161 -10.37 7.73 -13.44
N ASP A 162 -10.82 8.65 -14.29
CA ASP A 162 -10.00 9.31 -15.30
C ASP A 162 -9.28 10.50 -14.64
N TYR A 163 -7.95 10.44 -14.54
CA TYR A 163 -7.11 11.51 -13.97
C TYR A 163 -5.63 11.30 -14.30
N GLU A 164 -4.86 12.39 -14.24
CA GLU A 164 -3.40 12.31 -14.24
C GLU A 164 -2.92 11.94 -12.83
N ALA A 165 -2.29 10.79 -12.68
CA ALA A 165 -1.69 10.34 -11.45
C ALA A 165 -0.31 10.97 -11.26
N ALA A 166 -0.10 11.58 -10.10
CA ALA A 166 1.19 11.99 -9.59
C ALA A 166 1.27 11.74 -8.08
N LEU A 167 1.95 10.65 -7.72
CA LEU A 167 2.11 10.17 -6.35
C LEU A 167 3.58 9.85 -6.07
N ASP A 168 4.07 10.36 -4.96
CA ASP A 168 5.34 9.96 -4.37
C ASP A 168 5.12 9.20 -3.06
N VAL A 169 5.90 8.15 -2.83
CA VAL A 169 5.87 7.34 -1.61
C VAL A 169 7.28 7.24 -1.05
N ASP A 170 7.47 7.74 0.17
CA ASP A 170 8.76 7.78 0.87
C ASP A 170 9.01 6.47 1.62
N TRP A 171 8.04 6.04 2.45
CA TRP A 171 8.17 4.77 3.17
C TRP A 171 6.81 4.13 3.42
N ILE A 172 6.86 2.84 3.75
CA ILE A 172 5.71 2.01 4.13
C ILE A 172 6.10 1.21 5.37
N SER A 173 5.27 1.23 6.41
CA SER A 173 5.46 0.43 7.63
C SER A 173 4.14 -0.11 8.16
N THR A 174 4.20 -1.06 9.09
CA THR A 174 3.02 -1.47 9.88
C THR A 174 2.76 -0.52 11.04
N THR A 175 1.52 -0.43 11.49
CA THR A 175 1.15 0.30 12.73
C THR A 175 0.87 -0.66 13.89
N ASP A 176 0.94 -0.13 15.10
CA ASP A 176 0.64 -0.76 16.40
C ASP A 176 -0.79 -0.48 16.90
#